data_AF-A0A3E2NWI9-F1
#
_entry.id   AF-A0A3E2NWI9-F1
#
_cell.length_a   1.000
_cell.length_b   1.000
_cell.length_c   1.000
_cell.angle_alpha   90.00
_cell.angle_beta   90.00
_cell.angle_gamma   90.00
#
_symmetry.space_group_name_H-M   'P 1'
#
loop_
_entity.id
_entity.type
_entity.pdbx_description
1 polymer ?
#
loop_
_entity_poly.entity_id
_entity_poly.type
_entity_poly.pdbx_seq_one_letter_code
_entity_poly.pdbx_strand_id
1 'polypeptide(L)'
;MKTIRFNFNHPVNGNAVLTPITCTGSACQRLKVTSLNDNSLEIPVDDCGKGKWKLTLDWEHDGRMFSHQEEFEISNLDQHSPTV
;
A
#
# COMPACT_ATOMS: atom_id res chain seq x y z
N MET A 1 8.59 4.99 9.24
CA MET A 1 7.53 5.03 8.21
C MET A 1 7.31 3.60 7.75
N LYS A 2 6.07 3.11 7.80
CA LYS A 2 5.70 1.79 7.27
C LYS A 2 5.18 1.98 5.86
N THR A 3 5.85 1.35 4.90
CA THR A 3 5.47 1.42 3.48
C THR A 3 5.32 0.02 2.90
N ILE A 4 4.40 -0.12 1.95
CA ILE A 4 4.37 -1.27 1.03
C ILE A 4 5.16 -0.86 -0.21
N ARG A 5 6.17 -1.64 -0.56
CA ARG A 5 7.05 -1.37 -1.71
C ARG A 5 6.73 -2.28 -2.88
N PHE A 6 6.48 -1.68 -4.04
CA PHE A 6 6.39 -2.36 -5.32
C PHE A 6 7.62 -2.03 -6.16
N ASN A 7 8.13 -3.02 -6.88
CA ASN A 7 9.21 -2.82 -7.85
C ASN A 7 8.63 -3.01 -9.24
N PHE A 8 8.70 -1.98 -10.07
CA PHE A 8 8.26 -2.01 -11.45
C PHE A 8 9.48 -2.01 -12.38
N ASN A 9 9.28 -2.46 -13.61
CA ASN A 9 10.29 -2.37 -14.66
C ASN A 9 10.24 -1.02 -15.42
N HIS A 10 9.35 -0.11 -15.00
CA HIS A 10 9.10 1.18 -15.63
C HIS A 10 8.59 2.17 -14.57
N PRO A 11 8.70 3.49 -14.82
CA PRO A 11 8.05 4.49 -13.98
C PRO A 11 6.54 4.35 -14.04
N VAL A 12 5.89 4.47 -12.88
CA VAL A 12 4.45 4.30 -12.70
C VAL A 12 3.85 5.55 -12.07
N ASN A 13 2.73 6.01 -12.63
CA ASN A 13 1.86 7.00 -12.01
C ASN A 13 0.48 6.38 -11.85
N GLY A 14 -0.05 6.39 -10.63
CA GLY A 14 -1.27 5.66 -10.33
C GLY A 14 -2.00 6.18 -9.10
N ASN A 15 -3.01 5.42 -8.71
CA ASN A 15 -3.81 5.65 -7.53
C ASN A 15 -3.78 4.39 -6.67
N ALA A 16 -3.48 4.56 -5.38
CA ALA A 16 -3.59 3.51 -4.41
C ALA A 16 -4.81 3.76 -3.51
N VAL A 17 -5.56 2.70 -3.25
CA VAL A 17 -6.73 2.69 -2.38
C VAL A 17 -6.52 1.64 -1.30
N LEU A 18 -6.48 2.07 -0.05
CA LEU A 18 -6.38 1.23 1.13
C LEU A 18 -7.76 1.12 1.76
N THR A 19 -8.30 -0.10 1.79
CA THR A 19 -9.65 -0.39 2.30
C THR A 19 -9.56 -1.41 3.43
N PRO A 20 -10.10 -1.13 4.62
CA PRO A 20 -10.12 -2.09 5.71
C PRO A 20 -11.07 -3.26 5.38
N ILE A 21 -10.60 -4.49 5.55
CA ILE A 21 -11.36 -5.73 5.28
C ILE A 21 -12.29 -6.05 6.45
N THR A 22 -11.80 -5.87 7.67
CA THR A 22 -12.54 -6.14 8.91
C THR A 22 -13.14 -4.86 9.49
N CYS A 23 -14.39 -4.60 9.12
CA CYS A 23 -15.43 -3.87 9.87
C CYS A 23 -15.54 -2.32 9.82
N THR A 24 -16.79 -1.90 9.54
CA THR A 24 -17.59 -0.83 10.17
C THR A 24 -16.90 0.50 10.49
N GLY A 25 -16.77 1.38 9.50
CA GLY A 25 -16.59 2.82 9.73
C GLY A 25 -15.18 3.37 9.56
N SER A 26 -14.17 2.53 9.35
CA SER A 26 -12.83 2.99 8.97
C SER A 26 -12.85 3.50 7.52
N ALA A 27 -12.45 4.76 7.31
CA ALA A 27 -12.47 5.40 6.01
C ALA A 27 -11.46 4.76 5.04
N CYS A 28 -11.88 4.55 3.79
CA CYS A 28 -10.95 4.17 2.73
C CYS A 28 -9.94 5.31 2.52
N GLN A 29 -8.66 4.98 2.46
CA GLN A 29 -7.63 5.96 2.15
C GLN A 29 -7.33 5.89 0.67
N ARG A 30 -7.34 7.04 0.01
CA ARG A 30 -7.02 7.16 -1.42
C ARG A 30 -5.86 8.11 -1.55
N LEU A 31 -4.81 7.68 -2.25
CA LEU A 31 -3.62 8.49 -2.46
C LEU A 31 -3.14 8.34 -3.89
N LYS A 32 -2.65 9.45 -4.44
CA LYS A 32 -1.91 9.45 -5.71
C LYS A 32 -0.49 8.97 -5.42
N VAL A 33 -0.02 8.05 -6.24
CA VAL A 33 1.30 7.42 -6.06
C VAL A 33 2.08 7.54 -7.36
N THR A 34 3.35 7.89 -7.22
CA THR A 34 4.30 8.04 -8.33
C THR A 34 5.55 7.28 -7.96
N SER A 35 6.05 6.46 -8.89
CA SER A 35 7.31 5.75 -8.70
C SER A 35 8.44 6.74 -8.52
N LEU A 36 9.30 6.48 -7.53
CA LEU A 36 10.55 7.20 -7.37
C LEU A 36 11.53 6.81 -8.48
N ASN A 37 12.66 7.52 -8.54
CA ASN A 37 13.66 7.46 -9.62
C ASN A 37 14.19 6.04 -9.96
N ASP A 38 13.93 5.03 -9.13
CA ASP A 38 14.39 3.64 -9.28
C ASP A 38 13.28 2.67 -9.74
N ASN A 39 12.19 3.18 -10.32
CA ASN A 39 10.99 2.38 -10.65
C ASN A 39 10.36 1.67 -9.43
N SER A 40 10.72 2.11 -8.22
CA SER A 40 10.14 1.67 -6.97
C SER A 40 8.97 2.57 -6.59
N LEU A 41 7.87 1.96 -6.17
CA LEU A 41 6.71 2.67 -5.65
C LEU A 41 6.57 2.34 -4.17
N GLU A 42 6.54 3.36 -3.33
CA GLU A 42 6.33 3.22 -1.90
C GLU A 42 4.97 3.80 -1.53
N ILE A 43 4.11 2.94 -0.98
CA ILE A 43 2.77 3.31 -0.56
C ILE A 43 2.78 3.39 0.97
N PRO A 44 2.65 4.58 1.58
CA PRO A 44 2.61 4.72 3.03
C PRO A 44 1.35 4.06 3.59
N VAL A 45 1.53 3.33 4.69
CA VAL A 45 0.44 2.70 5.47
C VAL A 45 0.45 3.16 6.92
N ASP A 46 1.13 4.27 7.23
CA ASP A 46 1.23 4.82 8.58
C ASP A 46 -0.15 5.27 9.12
N ASP A 47 -1.04 5.74 8.25
CA ASP A 47 -2.42 6.13 8.61
C ASP A 47 -3.36 4.92 8.74
N CYS A 48 -2.93 3.71 8.37
CA CYS A 48 -3.77 2.52 8.50
C CYS A 48 -3.78 2.01 9.94
N GLY A 49 -4.98 1.94 10.53
CA GLY A 49 -5.19 1.32 11.83
C GLY A 49 -4.86 -0.19 11.83
N LYS A 50 -4.80 -0.79 13.02
CA LYS A 50 -4.60 -2.24 13.17
C LYS A 50 -5.69 -3.03 12.46
N GLY A 51 -5.32 -4.20 11.93
CA GLY A 51 -6.25 -5.15 11.35
C GLY A 51 -5.94 -5.48 9.90
N LYS A 52 -6.91 -6.10 9.22
CA LYS A 52 -6.77 -6.54 7.84
C LYS A 52 -7.17 -5.42 6.88
N TRP A 53 -6.33 -5.20 5.88
CA TRP A 53 -6.49 -4.18 4.85
C TRP A 53 -6.32 -4.80 3.48
N LYS A 54 -6.99 -4.19 2.51
CA LYS A 54 -6.87 -4.47 1.09
C LYS A 54 -6.29 -3.23 0.42
N LEU A 55 -5.18 -3.41 -0.26
CA LEU A 55 -4.61 -2.43 -1.17
C LEU A 55 -5.10 -2.73 -2.58
N THR A 56 -5.64 -1.72 -3.25
CA THR A 56 -5.86 -1.69 -4.69
C THR A 56 -4.97 -0.62 -5.28
N LEU A 57 -4.09 -1.01 -6.20
CA LEU A 57 -3.20 -0.11 -6.94
C LEU A 57 -3.61 -0.12 -8.40
N ASP A 58 -4.05 1.02 -8.92
CA ASP A 58 -4.41 1.22 -10.32
C ASP A 58 -3.42 2.17 -10.98
N TRP A 59 -2.91 1.82 -12.15
CA TRP A 59 -1.99 2.67 -12.90
C TRP A 59 -2.17 2.55 -14.41
N GLU A 60 -1.73 3.58 -15.13
CA GLU A 60 -1.70 3.59 -16.59
C GLU A 60 -0.26 3.41 -17.09
N HIS A 61 -0.09 2.55 -18.09
CA HIS A 61 1.17 2.43 -18.83
C HIS A 61 0.87 2.12 -20.30
N ASP A 62 1.48 2.88 -21.22
CA ASP A 62 1.31 2.73 -22.68
C ASP A 62 -0.17 2.78 -23.13
N GLY A 63 -0.97 3.66 -22.53
CA GLY A 63 -2.40 3.79 -22.80
C GLY A 63 -3.25 2.61 -22.33
N ARG A 64 -2.68 1.70 -21.54
CA ARG A 64 -3.38 0.56 -20.93
C ARG A 64 -3.50 0.75 -19.43
N MET A 65 -4.67 0.41 -18.91
CA MET A 65 -4.93 0.41 -17.47
C MET A 65 -4.54 -0.94 -16.87
N PHE A 66 -3.82 -0.89 -15.77
CA PHE A 66 -3.42 -2.03 -14.97
C PHE A 66 -3.91 -1.86 -13.55
N SER A 67 -4.24 -2.98 -12.90
CA SER A 67 -4.69 -3.00 -11.51
C SER A 67 -4.04 -4.17 -10.78
N HIS A 68 -3.55 -3.92 -9.57
CA HIS A 68 -3.03 -4.91 -8.65
C HIS A 68 -3.78 -4.83 -7.33
N GLN A 69 -4.13 -5.98 -6.76
CA GLN A 69 -4.84 -6.05 -5.49
C GLN A 69 -4.12 -7.03 -4.56
N GLU A 70 -3.86 -6.59 -3.34
CA GLU A 70 -3.23 -7.39 -2.31
C GLU A 70 -3.91 -7.16 -0.96
N GLU A 71 -4.02 -8.21 -0.16
CA GLU A 71 -4.51 -8.14 1.21
C GLU A 71 -3.34 -8.26 2.17
N PHE A 72 -3.30 -7.42 3.19
CA PHE A 72 -2.24 -7.41 4.19
C PHE A 72 -2.83 -7.14 5.59
N GLU A 73 -2.07 -7.48 6.63
CA GLU A 73 -2.50 -7.28 8.01
C GLU A 73 -1.50 -6.40 8.76
N ILE A 74 -1.99 -5.30 9.34
CA ILE A 74 -1.21 -4.48 10.25
C ILE A 74 -1.43 -5.01 11.66
N SER A 75 -0.51 -5.88 12.08
CA SER A 75 -0.33 -6.24 13.48
C SER A 75 0.60 -5.23 14.14
N ASN A 76 0.30 -4.79 15.38
CA ASN A 76 1.33 -4.13 16.20
C ASN A 76 2.37 -5.18 16.57
N LEU A 77 3.33 -5.45 15.70
CA LEU A 77 4.64 -5.92 16.15
C LEU A 77 5.50 -4.68 16.36
N ASP A 78 5.34 -4.08 17.53
CA ASP A 78 6.49 -3.50 18.21
C ASP A 78 7.38 -4.70 18.55
N GLN A 79 8.39 -4.96 17.73
CA GLN A 79 9.40 -5.97 18.04
C GLN A 79 10.27 -5.45 19.19
N HIS A 80 9.74 -5.46 20.41
CA HIS A 80 10.56 -5.65 21.59
C HIS A 80 10.94 -7.13 21.61
N SER A 81 12.07 -7.46 20.98
CA SER A 81 12.78 -8.70 21.24
C SER A 81 13.21 -8.69 22.72
N PRO A 82 12.73 -9.60 23.59
CA PRO A 82 13.40 -9.79 24.87
C PRO A 82 14.72 -10.52 24.60
N THR A 83 15.83 -9.84 24.86
CA THR A 83 17.14 -10.47 25.03
C THR A 83 17.07 -11.37 26.27
N VAL A 84 17.25 -12.68 26.08
CA VAL A 84 17.66 -13.63 27.13
C VAL A 84 18.76 -14.50 26.56
#